data_AF-A0A178L9H6-F1
#
_entry.id   AF-A0A178L9H6-F1
#
_cell.length_a   1.000
_cell.length_b   1.000
_cell.length_c   1.000
_cell.angle_alpha   90.00
_cell.angle_beta   90.00
_cell.angle_gamma   90.00
#
_symmetry.space_group_name_H-M   'P 1'
#
loop_
_entity.id
_entity.type
_entity.pdbx_description
1 polymer ?
#
loop_
_entity_poly.entity_id
_entity_poly.type
_entity_poly.pdbx_seq_one_letter_code
_entity_poly.pdbx_strand_id
1 'polypeptide(L)'
;MPVMTSGQLNLPNEILDPWLGKVKFGSSVATLSNSIPMKFGVGQAMTFDIGEAEYVGEGANKGPSTITPTTKTTKPFKFHKTVRWTEEVKYADEDGKLEAITQILDLIQPALSRALDFGVFHGINPTGGATVAAMTERLVQTTNSVEIKAADKPYVALDAADSLVLASRYNPKDVALDPVWASKFGSARATQTEQKLYPDLVYA
;
A
#
# COMPACT_ATOMS: atom_id res chain seq x y z
N MET A 1 -17.73 12.10 19.29
CA MET A 1 -17.74 10.78 18.61
C MET A 1 -19.19 10.39 18.42
N PRO A 2 -19.68 10.25 17.18
CA PRO A 2 -21.06 9.85 16.92
C PRO A 2 -21.29 8.41 17.41
N VAL A 3 -22.43 8.19 18.06
CA VAL A 3 -22.92 6.87 18.49
C VAL A 3 -23.96 6.45 17.47
N MET A 4 -23.85 5.22 16.94
CA MET A 4 -24.82 4.71 15.98
C MET A 4 -26.14 4.43 16.71
N THR A 5 -27.21 5.05 16.25
CA THR A 5 -28.58 4.78 16.75
C THR A 5 -29.39 4.03 15.69
N SER A 6 -30.44 3.32 16.11
CA SER A 6 -31.30 2.53 15.21
C SER A 6 -31.89 3.36 14.08
N GLY A 7 -32.23 4.64 14.31
CA GLY A 7 -32.74 5.54 13.28
C GLY A 7 -31.74 5.92 12.17
N GLN A 8 -30.44 5.66 12.37
CA GLN A 8 -29.40 5.89 11.35
C GLN A 8 -29.13 4.64 10.50
N LEU A 9 -29.63 3.48 10.90
CA LEU A 9 -29.55 2.22 10.17
C LEU A 9 -30.88 2.02 9.41
N ASN A 10 -30.92 2.43 8.14
CA ASN A 10 -32.06 2.10 7.27
C ASN A 10 -31.92 0.64 6.83
N LEU A 11 -32.21 -0.28 7.75
CA LEU A 11 -32.11 -1.72 7.57
C LEU A 11 -33.14 -2.19 6.53
N PRO A 12 -32.72 -2.80 5.42
CA PRO A 12 -33.64 -3.37 4.44
C PRO A 12 -34.36 -4.61 5.01
N ASN A 13 -35.58 -4.88 4.53
CA ASN A 13 -36.39 -6.03 4.96
C ASN A 13 -35.74 -7.39 4.60
N GLU A 14 -34.88 -7.42 3.58
CA GLU A 14 -34.06 -8.58 3.21
C GLU A 14 -32.66 -8.10 2.81
N ILE A 15 -31.63 -8.82 3.28
CA ILE A 15 -30.24 -8.56 2.92
C ILE A 15 -29.93 -9.33 1.64
N LEU A 16 -29.75 -8.59 0.54
CA LEU A 16 -29.21 -9.15 -0.69
C LEU A 16 -27.69 -9.16 -0.60
N ASP A 17 -27.13 -10.34 -0.39
CA ASP A 17 -25.69 -10.56 -0.33
C ASP A 17 -25.05 -10.38 -1.73
N PRO A 18 -23.88 -9.71 -1.90
CA PRO A 18 -23.10 -8.98 -0.91
C PRO A 18 -23.26 -7.46 -0.99
N TRP A 19 -23.49 -6.84 0.16
CA TRP A 19 -23.44 -5.40 0.39
C TRP A 19 -22.20 -4.77 -0.28
N LEU A 20 -22.39 -3.85 -1.22
CA LEU A 20 -21.32 -3.16 -1.95
C LEU A 20 -20.63 -2.10 -1.07
N GLY A 21 -19.91 -2.54 -0.04
CA GLY A 21 -18.96 -1.68 0.67
C GLY A 21 -17.86 -1.19 -0.28
N LYS A 22 -17.46 0.09 -0.18
CA LYS A 22 -16.36 0.67 -0.98
C LYS A 22 -14.96 0.23 -0.52
N VAL A 23 -14.86 -0.45 0.63
CA VAL A 23 -13.60 -0.89 1.24
C VAL A 23 -13.55 -2.42 1.20
N LYS A 24 -13.39 -3.00 0.01
CA LYS A 24 -13.29 -4.46 -0.17
C LYS A 24 -11.87 -4.94 -0.44
N PHE A 25 -11.00 -4.08 -0.93
CA PHE A 25 -9.66 -4.47 -1.36
C PHE A 25 -8.69 -4.52 -0.17
N GLY A 26 -7.80 -5.51 -0.20
CA GLY A 26 -6.74 -5.69 0.79
C GLY A 26 -5.69 -4.59 0.72
N SER A 27 -4.66 -4.70 1.58
CA SER A 27 -3.51 -3.79 1.54
C SER A 27 -2.61 -4.16 0.36
N SER A 28 -2.30 -3.17 -0.48
CA SER A 28 -1.32 -3.32 -1.55
C SER A 28 0.08 -3.55 -0.98
N VAL A 29 0.43 -2.87 0.12
CA VAL A 29 1.73 -3.09 0.79
C VAL A 29 1.87 -4.54 1.27
N ALA A 30 0.81 -5.10 1.85
CA ALA A 30 0.83 -6.50 2.31
C ALA A 30 0.96 -7.52 1.17
N THR A 31 0.56 -7.14 -0.04
CA THR A 31 0.69 -8.00 -1.25
C THR A 31 2.08 -7.88 -1.86
N LEU A 32 2.67 -6.68 -1.86
CA LEU A 32 3.94 -6.39 -2.52
C LEU A 32 5.16 -6.70 -1.64
N SER A 33 4.99 -6.73 -0.32
CA SER A 33 6.08 -6.94 0.64
C SER A 33 5.75 -8.02 1.66
N ASN A 34 6.71 -8.91 1.89
CA ASN A 34 6.64 -9.86 2.99
C ASN A 34 6.74 -9.12 4.34
N SER A 35 5.99 -9.60 5.33
CA SER A 35 6.05 -9.08 6.69
C SER A 35 7.24 -9.68 7.44
N ILE A 36 8.00 -8.84 8.15
CA ILE A 36 9.06 -9.27 9.06
C ILE A 36 8.56 -9.02 10.49
N PRO A 37 8.26 -10.08 11.27
CA PRO A 37 7.84 -9.92 12.65
C PRO A 37 8.92 -9.22 13.48
N MET A 38 8.51 -8.25 14.30
CA MET A 38 9.40 -7.52 15.19
C MET A 38 8.85 -7.51 16.62
N LYS A 39 9.75 -7.43 17.60
CA LYS A 39 9.36 -7.14 18.99
C LYS A 39 8.91 -5.68 19.10
N PHE A 40 8.00 -5.40 20.03
CA PHE A 40 7.59 -4.03 20.29
C PHE A 40 8.79 -3.19 20.77
N GLY A 41 9.09 -2.11 20.04
CA GLY A 41 10.21 -1.24 20.33
C GLY A 41 10.81 -0.61 19.08
N VAL A 42 11.86 0.19 19.26
CA VAL A 42 12.63 0.75 18.14
C VAL A 42 13.54 -0.35 17.58
N GLY A 43 13.33 -0.73 16.33
CA GLY A 43 14.19 -1.66 15.61
C GLY A 43 15.27 -0.92 14.84
N GLN A 44 16.47 -1.48 14.75
CA GLN A 44 17.54 -0.96 13.89
C GLN A 44 17.97 -2.06 12.92
N ALA A 45 18.05 -1.70 11.64
CA ALA A 45 18.66 -2.53 10.62
C ALA A 45 19.99 -1.86 10.22
N MET A 46 21.06 -2.65 10.16
CA MET A 46 22.37 -2.20 9.70
C MET A 46 22.67 -2.87 8.36
N THR A 47 23.07 -2.08 7.37
CA THR A 47 23.56 -2.57 6.08
C THR A 47 25.02 -2.14 5.92
N PHE A 48 25.86 -3.07 5.49
CA PHE A 48 27.26 -2.80 5.18
C PHE A 48 27.41 -2.78 3.67
N ASP A 49 27.96 -1.69 3.14
CA ASP A 49 28.40 -1.64 1.75
C ASP A 49 29.92 -1.71 1.70
N ILE A 50 30.43 -2.54 0.78
CA ILE A 50 31.86 -2.70 0.50
C ILE A 50 32.02 -2.41 -0.99
N GLY A 51 32.83 -1.41 -1.32
CA GLY A 51 33.03 -0.95 -2.70
C GLY A 51 33.54 -2.06 -3.64
N GLU A 52 33.65 -1.72 -4.92
CA GLU A 52 34.09 -2.66 -5.95
C GLU A 52 35.52 -3.17 -5.71
N ALA A 53 35.80 -4.38 -6.19
CA ALA A 53 37.12 -5.00 -6.06
C ALA A 53 38.16 -4.26 -6.91
N GLU A 54 39.33 -4.00 -6.32
CA GLU A 54 40.47 -3.41 -7.03
C GLU A 54 41.21 -4.49 -7.83
N TYR A 55 41.52 -4.20 -9.10
CA TYR A 55 42.47 -5.01 -9.86
C TYR A 55 43.90 -4.68 -9.41
N VAL A 56 44.64 -5.69 -8.96
CA VAL A 56 46.03 -5.55 -8.52
C VAL A 56 46.93 -6.43 -9.38
N GLY A 57 47.92 -5.83 -10.02
CA GLY A 57 48.94 -6.55 -10.80
C GLY A 57 49.93 -7.31 -9.92
N GLU A 58 50.66 -8.26 -10.51
CA GLU A 58 51.64 -9.09 -9.79
C GLU A 58 52.73 -8.23 -9.14
N GLY A 59 52.84 -8.28 -7.81
CA GLY A 59 53.81 -7.51 -7.02
C GLY A 59 53.38 -6.10 -6.59
N ALA A 60 52.18 -5.64 -6.96
CA ALA A 60 51.69 -4.32 -6.57
C ALA A 60 51.03 -4.32 -5.17
N ASN A 61 51.12 -3.19 -4.47
CA ASN A 61 50.45 -2.98 -3.18
C ASN A 61 48.94 -2.85 -3.38
N LYS A 62 48.18 -3.51 -2.50
CA LYS A 62 46.72 -3.44 -2.47
C LYS A 62 46.25 -2.15 -1.80
N GLY A 63 45.22 -1.51 -2.35
CA GLY A 63 44.55 -0.38 -1.76
C GLY A 63 43.70 -0.75 -0.53
N PRO A 64 43.34 0.23 0.32
CA PRO A 64 42.51 0.01 1.49
C PRO A 64 41.04 -0.25 1.10
N SER A 65 40.44 -1.31 1.65
CA SER A 65 38.99 -1.53 1.54
C SER A 65 38.25 -0.68 2.57
N THR A 66 37.38 0.22 2.11
CA THR A 66 36.52 1.02 3.00
C THR A 66 35.16 0.33 3.13
N ILE A 67 34.73 0.09 4.38
CA ILE A 67 33.40 -0.44 4.70
C ILE A 67 32.58 0.73 5.23
N THR A 68 31.46 1.03 4.59
CA THR A 68 30.56 2.11 5.05
C THR A 68 29.32 1.49 5.72
N PRO A 69 29.25 1.50 7.07
CA PRO A 69 28.06 1.03 7.78
C PRO A 69 26.94 2.08 7.70
N THR A 70 25.77 1.67 7.24
CA THR A 70 24.55 2.48 7.26
C THR A 70 23.54 1.87 8.23
N THR A 71 22.98 2.67 9.13
CA THR A 71 21.96 2.22 10.09
C THR A 71 20.63 2.89 9.79
N LYS A 72 19.57 2.08 9.67
CA LYS A 72 18.20 2.56 9.50
C LYS A 72 17.34 2.19 10.71
N THR A 73 16.63 3.18 11.24
CA THR A 73 15.80 3.02 12.45
C THR A 73 14.32 2.90 12.07
N THR A 74 13.65 1.84 12.51
CA THR A 74 12.22 1.62 12.29
C THR A 74 11.45 1.86 13.58
N LYS A 75 10.39 2.69 13.52
CA LYS A 75 9.52 3.01 14.66
C LYS A 75 8.13 2.41 14.46
N PRO A 76 7.56 1.73 15.47
CA PRO A 76 6.21 1.18 15.37
C PRO A 76 5.15 2.30 15.51
N PHE A 77 4.12 2.26 14.66
CA PHE A 77 2.97 3.17 14.70
C PHE A 77 1.69 2.38 14.96
N LYS A 78 0.75 2.99 15.69
CA LYS A 78 -0.53 2.37 16.05
C LYS A 78 -1.68 3.01 15.28
N PHE A 79 -2.43 2.20 14.57
CA PHE A 79 -3.72 2.57 13.97
C PHE A 79 -4.84 1.88 14.74
N HIS A 80 -5.97 2.56 14.92
CA HIS A 80 -7.16 1.97 15.53
C HIS A 80 -8.42 2.46 14.83
N LYS A 81 -9.43 1.60 14.79
CA LYS A 81 -10.79 1.95 14.38
C LYS A 81 -11.72 1.45 15.47
N THR A 82 -12.57 2.33 15.97
CA THR A 82 -13.52 2.00 17.04
C THR A 82 -14.92 2.34 16.57
N VAL A 83 -15.83 1.39 16.72
CA VAL A 83 -17.27 1.55 16.46
C VAL A 83 -18.00 1.41 17.79
N ARG A 84 -19.04 2.22 17.99
CA ARG A 84 -19.88 2.20 19.20
C ARG A 84 -21.34 1.99 18.81
N TRP A 85 -22.03 1.20 19.61
CA TRP A 85 -23.40 0.74 19.39
C TRP A 85 -24.21 1.00 20.66
N THR A 86 -25.51 1.27 20.54
CA THR A 86 -26.43 1.19 21.68
C THR A 86 -26.88 -0.25 21.89
N GLU A 87 -27.35 -0.58 23.09
CA GLU A 87 -27.86 -1.93 23.38
C GLU A 87 -29.13 -2.25 22.56
N GLU A 88 -29.95 -1.25 22.21
CA GLU A 88 -31.13 -1.49 21.36
C GLU A 88 -30.76 -1.96 19.95
N VAL A 89 -29.63 -1.50 19.41
CA VAL A 89 -29.13 -1.95 18.10
C VAL A 89 -28.69 -3.42 18.17
N LYS A 90 -28.13 -3.86 19.29
CA LYS A 90 -27.77 -5.27 19.47
C LYS A 90 -28.99 -6.17 19.53
N TYR A 91 -30.00 -5.77 20.31
CA TYR A 91 -31.24 -6.55 20.40
C TYR A 91 -31.99 -6.58 19.07
N ALA A 92 -32.03 -5.47 18.34
CA ALA A 92 -32.66 -5.43 17.02
C ALA A 92 -31.95 -6.31 15.98
N ASP A 93 -30.62 -6.40 16.02
CA ASP A 93 -29.85 -7.28 15.14
C ASP A 93 -30.04 -8.76 15.48
N GLU A 94 -30.12 -9.09 16.77
CA GLU A 94 -30.35 -10.45 17.26
C GLU A 94 -31.77 -10.95 16.94
N ASP A 95 -32.80 -10.15 17.25
CA ASP A 95 -34.20 -10.48 16.99
C ASP A 95 -34.49 -10.51 15.47
N GLY A 96 -33.87 -9.60 14.72
CA GLY A 96 -34.01 -9.49 13.27
C GLY A 96 -33.18 -10.51 12.48
N LYS A 97 -32.21 -11.20 13.12
CA LYS A 97 -31.21 -12.07 12.48
C LYS A 97 -30.55 -11.43 11.25
N LEU A 98 -30.28 -10.13 11.34
CA LEU A 98 -29.77 -9.34 10.21
C LEU A 98 -28.25 -9.45 10.06
N GLU A 99 -27.54 -9.90 11.10
CA GLU A 99 -26.07 -9.99 11.13
C GLU A 99 -25.37 -8.67 10.73
N ALA A 100 -26.07 -7.54 10.91
CA ALA A 100 -25.60 -6.22 10.50
C ALA A 100 -24.38 -5.79 11.33
N ILE A 101 -24.34 -6.17 12.60
CA ILE A 101 -23.17 -5.91 13.46
C ILE A 101 -21.96 -6.67 12.93
N THR A 102 -22.11 -7.94 12.57
CA THR A 102 -21.03 -8.77 12.01
C THR A 102 -20.50 -8.17 10.72
N GLN A 103 -21.39 -7.81 9.78
CA GLN A 103 -20.98 -7.19 8.51
C GLN A 103 -20.22 -5.88 8.69
N ILE A 104 -20.60 -5.06 9.67
CA ILE A 104 -19.88 -3.80 9.96
C ILE A 104 -18.53 -4.08 10.62
N LEU A 105 -18.43 -5.11 11.48
CA LEU A 105 -17.14 -5.54 12.04
C LEU A 105 -16.21 -6.05 10.94
N ASP A 106 -16.71 -6.75 9.94
CA ASP A 106 -15.91 -7.22 8.79
C ASP A 106 -15.31 -6.07 7.98
N LEU A 107 -15.94 -4.88 7.97
CA LEU A 107 -15.38 -3.69 7.33
C LEU A 107 -14.21 -3.06 8.10
N ILE A 108 -13.99 -3.43 9.37
CA ILE A 108 -12.87 -2.90 10.18
C ILE A 108 -11.54 -3.40 9.63
N GLN A 109 -11.45 -4.66 9.23
CA GLN A 109 -10.21 -5.26 8.73
C GLN A 109 -9.71 -4.57 7.43
N PRO A 110 -10.53 -4.42 6.37
CA PRO A 110 -10.15 -3.66 5.18
C PRO A 110 -9.79 -2.21 5.48
N ALA A 111 -10.47 -1.56 6.44
CA ALA A 111 -10.14 -0.19 6.83
C ALA A 111 -8.76 -0.09 7.51
N LEU A 112 -8.38 -1.08 8.34
CA LEU A 112 -7.06 -1.16 8.95
C LEU A 112 -5.97 -1.49 7.92
N SER A 113 -6.26 -2.40 6.98
CA SER A 113 -5.36 -2.69 5.85
C SER A 113 -5.09 -1.43 5.01
N ARG A 114 -6.11 -0.63 4.74
CA ARG A 114 -5.93 0.64 4.01
C ARG A 114 -5.17 1.68 4.83
N ALA A 115 -5.33 1.68 6.16
CA ALA A 115 -4.57 2.56 7.04
C ALA A 115 -3.05 2.27 6.96
N LEU A 116 -2.67 1.01 6.81
CA LEU A 116 -1.28 0.62 6.59
C LEU A 116 -0.74 1.24 5.29
N ASP A 117 -1.46 1.10 4.17
CA ASP A 117 -1.07 1.66 2.88
C ASP A 117 -0.93 3.20 2.92
N PHE A 118 -1.87 3.91 3.54
CA PHE A 118 -1.78 5.36 3.71
C PHE A 118 -0.59 5.80 4.56
N GLY A 119 -0.25 5.01 5.60
CA GLY A 119 0.93 5.24 6.41
C GLY A 119 2.22 5.09 5.61
N VAL A 120 2.34 4.02 4.82
CA VAL A 120 3.56 3.68 4.08
C VAL A 120 3.77 4.56 2.84
N PHE A 121 2.72 4.79 2.03
CA PHE A 121 2.85 5.60 0.82
C PHE A 121 2.93 7.09 1.11
N HIS A 122 2.05 7.60 1.97
CA HIS A 122 1.81 9.04 2.11
C HIS A 122 2.17 9.60 3.49
N GLY A 123 2.26 8.77 4.53
CA GLY A 123 2.49 9.22 5.91
C GLY A 123 1.34 10.08 6.45
N ILE A 124 0.10 9.73 6.10
CA ILE A 124 -1.11 10.50 6.48
C ILE A 124 -2.02 9.72 7.42
N ASN A 125 -2.81 10.44 8.20
CA ASN A 125 -3.90 9.87 8.98
C ASN A 125 -5.09 9.58 8.04
N PRO A 126 -5.54 8.31 7.91
CA PRO A 126 -6.62 7.95 7.00
C PRO A 126 -7.98 8.57 7.38
N THR A 127 -8.17 8.99 8.63
CA THR A 127 -9.46 9.54 9.10
C THR A 127 -9.65 11.02 8.71
N GLY A 128 -8.60 11.72 8.26
CA GLY A 128 -8.69 13.14 7.91
C GLY A 128 -7.67 13.65 6.88
N GLY A 129 -6.83 12.78 6.32
CA GLY A 129 -5.84 13.14 5.30
C GLY A 129 -4.66 13.99 5.80
N ALA A 130 -4.65 14.38 7.08
CA ALA A 130 -3.56 15.17 7.65
C ALA A 130 -2.26 14.37 7.74
N THR A 131 -1.13 15.02 7.47
CA THR A 131 0.20 14.41 7.60
C THR A 131 0.52 14.11 9.07
N VAL A 132 1.09 12.93 9.32
CA VAL A 132 1.53 12.54 10.66
C VAL A 132 2.99 12.95 10.84
N ALA A 133 3.26 13.95 11.68
CA ALA A 133 4.61 14.51 11.86
C ALA A 133 5.67 13.46 12.30
N ALA A 134 5.23 12.40 13.00
CA ALA A 134 6.12 11.32 13.43
C ALA A 134 6.51 10.35 12.29
N MET A 135 5.74 10.31 11.19
CA MET A 135 6.01 9.51 10.00
C MET A 135 6.83 10.34 9.01
N THR A 136 8.12 10.47 9.28
CA THR A 136 9.03 11.32 8.52
C THR A 136 9.48 10.71 7.19
N GLU A 137 9.48 9.38 7.09
CA GLU A 137 9.83 8.62 5.89
C GLU A 137 8.57 8.06 5.22
N ARG A 138 8.39 8.37 3.94
CA ARG A 138 7.24 7.94 3.14
C ARG A 138 7.64 7.77 1.68
N LEU A 139 7.05 6.81 0.98
CA LEU A 139 7.45 6.50 -0.41
C LEU A 139 7.24 7.67 -1.37
N VAL A 140 6.25 8.53 -1.12
CA VAL A 140 6.00 9.74 -1.93
C VAL A 140 7.14 10.77 -1.89
N GLN A 141 8.09 10.68 -0.95
CA GLN A 141 9.27 11.58 -0.90
C GLN A 141 10.39 11.18 -1.87
N THR A 142 10.21 10.13 -2.66
CA THR A 142 11.20 9.75 -3.66
C THR A 142 11.50 10.91 -4.62
N THR A 143 12.77 11.09 -4.96
CA THR A 143 13.19 12.06 -5.98
C THR A 143 13.03 11.49 -7.39
N ASN A 144 12.99 10.17 -7.52
CA ASN A 144 12.79 9.47 -8.79
C ASN A 144 11.30 9.52 -9.14
N SER A 145 10.91 10.54 -9.91
CA SER A 145 9.52 10.77 -10.31
C SER A 145 9.40 10.99 -11.81
N VAL A 146 8.29 10.54 -12.38
CA VAL A 146 7.96 10.67 -13.80
C VAL A 146 6.58 11.32 -13.91
N GLU A 147 6.48 12.34 -14.77
CA GLU A 147 5.22 13.00 -15.04
C GLU A 147 4.36 12.16 -15.99
N ILE A 148 3.12 11.86 -15.58
CA ILE A 148 2.17 11.13 -16.41
C ILE A 148 1.51 12.12 -17.38
N LYS A 149 1.78 11.98 -18.68
CA LYS A 149 1.13 12.77 -19.72
C LYS A 149 -0.14 12.07 -20.20
N ALA A 150 -1.21 12.84 -20.39
CA ALA A 150 -2.51 12.28 -20.78
C ALA A 150 -2.53 11.66 -22.19
N ALA A 151 -1.70 12.17 -23.10
CA ALA A 151 -1.59 11.70 -24.48
C ALA A 151 -0.73 10.44 -24.65
N ASP A 152 0.11 10.13 -23.65
CA ASP A 152 1.03 9.01 -23.75
C ASP A 152 0.32 7.69 -23.43
N LYS A 153 0.81 6.62 -24.06
CA LYS A 153 0.38 5.27 -23.71
C LYS A 153 0.82 4.97 -22.26
N PRO A 154 -0.01 4.27 -21.48
CA PRO A 154 0.20 4.14 -20.03
C PRO A 154 1.54 3.49 -19.66
N TYR A 155 2.06 2.58 -20.50
CA TYR A 155 3.34 1.91 -20.28
C TYR A 155 4.56 2.80 -20.47
N VAL A 156 4.47 3.91 -21.22
CA VAL A 156 5.62 4.81 -21.45
C VAL A 156 6.09 5.45 -20.14
N ALA A 157 5.14 5.87 -19.29
CA ALA A 157 5.46 6.42 -17.99
C ALA A 157 6.02 5.35 -17.02
N LEU A 158 5.57 4.10 -17.15
CA LEU A 158 6.05 2.97 -16.36
C LEU A 158 7.50 2.61 -16.74
N ASP A 159 7.79 2.45 -18.02
CA ASP A 159 9.13 2.14 -18.52
C ASP A 159 10.15 3.22 -18.13
N ALA A 160 9.74 4.49 -18.19
CA ALA A 160 10.56 5.61 -17.72
C ALA A 160 10.83 5.56 -16.22
N ALA A 161 9.84 5.15 -15.41
CA ALA A 161 10.02 4.99 -13.97
C ALA A 161 10.97 3.82 -13.65
N ASP A 162 10.83 2.69 -14.36
CA ASP A 162 11.72 1.53 -14.20
C ASP A 162 13.16 1.88 -14.54
N SER A 163 13.38 2.69 -15.58
CA SER A 163 14.71 3.16 -15.95
C SER A 163 15.40 3.95 -14.81
N LEU A 164 14.66 4.73 -14.02
CA LEU A 164 15.22 5.48 -12.88
C LEU A 164 15.63 4.55 -11.73
N VAL A 165 14.87 3.49 -11.50
CA VAL A 165 15.18 2.47 -10.47
C VAL A 165 16.40 1.66 -10.89
N LEU A 166 16.47 1.24 -12.15
CA LEU A 166 17.62 0.53 -12.72
C LEU A 166 18.90 1.38 -12.71
N ALA A 167 18.78 2.68 -13.00
CA ALA A 167 19.92 3.61 -12.89
C ALA A 167 20.46 3.71 -11.45
N SER A 168 19.61 3.45 -10.46
CA SER A 168 19.98 3.39 -9.04
C SER A 168 20.52 2.01 -8.61
N ARG A 169 20.77 1.09 -9.56
CA ARG A 169 21.23 -0.29 -9.34
C ARG A 169 20.27 -1.18 -8.54
N TYR A 170 18.99 -0.84 -8.53
CA TYR A 170 17.94 -1.70 -7.98
C TYR A 170 17.12 -2.33 -9.10
N ASN A 171 16.64 -3.56 -8.90
CA ASN A 171 15.79 -4.25 -9.86
C ASN A 171 14.32 -4.19 -9.41
N PRO A 172 13.42 -3.49 -10.12
CA PRO A 172 12.01 -3.46 -9.78
C PRO A 172 11.37 -4.85 -9.96
N LYS A 173 10.58 -5.28 -8.96
CA LYS A 173 9.89 -6.58 -8.97
C LYS A 173 8.38 -6.45 -9.10
N ASP A 174 7.79 -5.50 -8.38
CA ASP A 174 6.35 -5.36 -8.23
C ASP A 174 5.92 -3.88 -8.35
N VAL A 175 4.67 -3.62 -8.74
CA VAL A 175 4.13 -2.26 -8.96
C VAL A 175 2.78 -2.08 -8.24
N ALA A 176 2.61 -0.94 -7.58
CA ALA A 176 1.34 -0.48 -7.03
C ALA A 176 0.71 0.55 -7.98
N LEU A 177 -0.55 0.34 -8.38
CA LEU A 177 -1.26 1.21 -9.32
C LEU A 177 -2.53 1.77 -8.69
N ASP A 178 -2.83 3.05 -8.93
CA ASP A 178 -4.16 3.58 -8.63
C ASP A 178 -5.22 2.92 -9.55
N PRO A 179 -6.40 2.52 -9.05
CA PRO A 179 -7.41 1.85 -9.86
C PRO A 179 -7.83 2.62 -11.12
N VAL A 180 -7.86 3.95 -11.07
CA VAL A 180 -8.18 4.79 -12.23
C VAL A 180 -7.07 4.69 -13.27
N TRP A 181 -5.81 4.73 -12.84
CA TRP A 181 -4.68 4.58 -13.76
C TRP A 181 -4.54 3.13 -14.28
N ALA A 182 -4.76 2.13 -13.43
CA ALA A 182 -4.74 0.71 -13.78
C ALA A 182 -5.80 0.35 -14.85
N SER A 183 -6.94 1.05 -14.87
CA SER A 183 -7.94 0.90 -15.93
C SER A 183 -7.40 1.22 -17.33
N LYS A 184 -6.41 2.12 -17.45
CA LYS A 184 -5.76 2.48 -18.72
C LYS A 184 -4.95 1.32 -19.30
N PHE A 185 -4.33 0.49 -18.46
CA PHE A 185 -3.65 -0.72 -18.90
C PHE A 185 -4.65 -1.77 -19.38
N GLY A 186 -5.77 -1.95 -18.66
CA GLY A 186 -6.83 -2.89 -19.07
C GLY A 186 -7.55 -2.50 -20.37
N SER A 187 -7.58 -1.21 -20.72
CA SER A 187 -8.13 -0.70 -21.97
C SER A 187 -7.11 -0.57 -23.10
N ALA A 188 -5.80 -0.71 -22.82
CA ALA A 188 -4.76 -0.65 -23.85
C ALA A 188 -4.93 -1.79 -24.87
N ARG A 189 -4.85 -1.45 -26.16
CA ARG A 189 -4.97 -2.39 -27.29
C ARG A 189 -3.80 -2.27 -28.25
N ALA A 190 -3.43 -3.39 -28.88
CA ALA A 190 -2.51 -3.40 -30.00
C ALA A 190 -3.13 -2.67 -31.21
N THR A 191 -2.32 -1.86 -31.90
CA THR A 191 -2.81 -0.91 -32.92
C THR A 191 -3.32 -1.56 -34.20
N GLN A 192 -2.87 -2.79 -34.49
CA GLN A 192 -3.23 -3.52 -35.71
C GLN A 192 -4.23 -4.66 -35.48
N THR A 193 -4.19 -5.28 -34.30
CA THR A 193 -4.99 -6.48 -34.01
C THR A 193 -6.14 -6.21 -33.04
N GLU A 194 -6.20 -5.01 -32.45
CA GLU A 194 -7.16 -4.62 -31.41
C GLU A 194 -7.20 -5.57 -30.20
N GLN A 195 -6.18 -6.41 -30.03
CA GLN A 195 -6.06 -7.33 -28.92
C GLN A 195 -5.66 -6.58 -27.65
N LYS A 196 -6.14 -7.06 -26.49
CA LYS A 196 -5.69 -6.60 -25.17
C LYS A 196 -4.19 -6.77 -25.06
N LEU A 197 -3.48 -5.68 -24.76
CA LEU A 197 -2.04 -5.73 -24.57
C LEU A 197 -1.65 -6.42 -23.25
N TYR A 198 -2.53 -6.32 -22.25
CA TYR A 198 -2.39 -6.95 -20.94
C TYR A 198 -3.63 -7.81 -20.64
N PRO A 199 -3.77 -8.99 -21.26
CA PRO A 199 -4.92 -9.87 -21.07
C PRO A 199 -4.97 -10.47 -19.66
N ASP A 200 -3.81 -10.68 -19.03
CA ASP A 200 -3.68 -11.29 -17.70
C ASP A 200 -3.68 -10.27 -16.55
N LEU A 201 -3.98 -8.99 -16.83
CA LEU A 201 -4.06 -7.96 -15.80
C LEU A 201 -5.28 -8.23 -14.90
N VAL A 202 -5.01 -8.52 -13.62
CA VAL A 202 -6.03 -8.69 -12.58
C VAL A 202 -5.92 -7.54 -11.58
N TYR A 203 -7.07 -7.00 -11.16
CA TYR A 203 -7.15 -6.00 -10.09
C TYR A 203 -7.34 -6.73 -8.76
N ALA A 204 -6.45 -6.49 -7.80
CA ALA A 204 -6.49 -7.05 -6.45
C ALA A 204 -7.06 -6.07 -5.42
#